data_AF-A0A523PTQ8-F1
#
_entry.id   AF-A0A523PTQ8-F1
#
_cell.length_a   1.000
_cell.length_b   1.000
_cell.length_c   1.000
_cell.angle_alpha   90.00
_cell.angle_beta   90.00
_cell.angle_gamma   90.00
#
_symmetry.space_group_name_H-M   'P 1'
#
loop_
_entity.id
_entity.type
_entity.pdbx_description
1 polymer ?
#
loop_
_entity_poly.entity_id
_entity_poly.type
_entity_poly.pdbx_seq_one_letter_code
_entity_poly.pdbx_strand_id
1 'polypeptide(L)'
;MFRARALGPYRQAVLAGCGDACPWLRPILQCLFFGRSPNAFAHRDLELIDDDGGLDSGSIFVHSGADGSLLFSIAETQPGGSLGFDVDSAGDVTGDGLADIVSGSPTGPGTLWLYSGRDGSLLFSLQGLDQQDAFGKSVAGLGDVNGDGFSDIAVGAKGGGAGDNGSLDVLSGTCMPPAPFCTAAANSTGGPALMGHAGTLRFADNDFSLTVSGAVPQQFGVFFYGPDATDAPFGNGTLCVGGGAAGIFRLNPPVAIDGSGSAERALDFTLPPLSAGPGAVTPLSTWRFQFWYRDPQAGGSFFNLSDGLDAYFCPGG
;
A
#
# COMPACT_ATOMS: atom_id res chain seq x y z
N MET A 1 42.08 -31.73 2.35
CA MET A 1 43.05 -31.10 1.44
C MET A 1 42.46 -31.07 0.04
N PHE A 2 41.81 -29.97 -0.36
CA PHE A 2 41.56 -29.60 -1.75
C PHE A 2 41.56 -28.07 -1.81
N ARG A 3 42.25 -27.52 -2.81
CA ARG A 3 42.68 -26.12 -2.92
C ARG A 3 41.53 -25.22 -3.40
N ALA A 4 41.27 -24.13 -2.69
CA ALA A 4 40.59 -22.97 -3.27
C ALA A 4 41.55 -22.26 -4.22
N ARG A 5 41.16 -22.10 -5.48
CA ARG A 5 41.87 -21.28 -6.47
C ARG A 5 41.15 -19.94 -6.51
N ALA A 6 41.83 -18.87 -6.11
CA ALA A 6 41.32 -17.51 -6.23
C ALA A 6 41.14 -17.15 -7.71
N LEU A 7 39.94 -16.70 -8.08
CA LEU A 7 39.65 -16.03 -9.34
C LEU A 7 38.79 -14.81 -9.03
N GLY A 8 39.35 -13.63 -9.36
CA GLY A 8 38.75 -12.33 -9.73
C GLY A 8 37.44 -11.81 -9.11
N PRO A 9 37.24 -10.48 -9.08
CA PRO A 9 36.18 -9.86 -8.30
C PRO A 9 34.95 -9.54 -9.15
N TYR A 10 34.14 -10.50 -9.60
CA TYR A 10 32.79 -10.19 -10.10
C TYR A 10 31.81 -11.38 -9.98
N ARG A 11 30.73 -11.09 -9.23
CA ARG A 11 29.37 -11.66 -9.20
C ARG A 11 29.11 -13.11 -8.70
N GLN A 12 28.00 -13.16 -7.96
CA GLN A 12 27.13 -14.27 -7.54
C GLN A 12 27.60 -15.15 -6.38
N ALA A 13 26.92 -14.98 -5.23
CA ALA A 13 26.83 -15.99 -4.19
C ALA A 13 25.35 -16.37 -4.01
N VAL A 14 24.90 -17.35 -4.78
CA VAL A 14 23.75 -18.18 -4.40
C VAL A 14 24.27 -19.17 -3.36
N LEU A 15 23.70 -19.18 -2.15
CA LEU A 15 24.04 -20.21 -1.16
C LEU A 15 22.81 -21.01 -0.76
N ALA A 16 22.87 -22.28 -1.17
CA ALA A 16 21.90 -23.32 -0.94
C ALA A 16 21.95 -23.84 0.50
N GLY A 17 20.75 -24.12 1.01
CA GLY A 17 20.33 -25.16 1.96
C GLY A 17 21.28 -25.63 3.07
N CYS A 18 20.80 -25.57 4.31
CA CYS A 18 21.29 -26.44 5.38
C CYS A 18 20.12 -27.28 5.92
N GLY A 19 20.17 -28.59 5.67
CA GLY A 19 19.20 -29.57 6.14
C GLY A 19 19.44 -30.01 7.58
N ASP A 20 18.33 -30.37 8.22
CA ASP A 20 18.11 -31.28 9.34
C ASP A 20 19.33 -31.83 10.11
N ALA A 21 19.53 -31.34 11.35
CA ALA A 21 19.80 -32.16 12.55
C ALA A 21 20.11 -31.30 13.80
N CYS A 22 19.12 -31.02 14.66
CA CYS A 22 19.27 -31.00 16.13
C CYS A 22 17.91 -30.79 16.84
N PRO A 23 17.39 -31.76 17.62
CA PRO A 23 16.22 -31.53 18.46
C PRO A 23 16.69 -30.90 19.79
N TRP A 24 15.98 -29.90 20.31
CA TRP A 24 16.11 -29.28 21.65
C TRP A 24 16.82 -27.91 21.80
N LEU A 25 17.14 -27.19 20.73
CA LEU A 25 17.32 -25.73 20.80
C LEU A 25 16.55 -25.05 19.67
N ARG A 26 15.67 -24.11 20.02
CA ARG A 26 14.97 -23.25 19.05
C ARG A 26 16.01 -22.45 18.26
N PRO A 27 16.08 -22.52 16.93
CA PRO A 27 17.08 -21.77 16.18
C PRO A 27 16.64 -20.32 16.09
N ILE A 28 17.36 -19.44 16.78
CA ILE A 28 17.44 -18.03 16.42
C ILE A 28 18.38 -18.00 15.21
N LEU A 29 17.80 -17.92 14.00
CA LEU A 29 18.58 -17.81 12.77
C LEU A 29 19.13 -16.38 12.69
N GLN A 30 20.44 -16.25 12.84
CA GLN A 30 21.19 -15.03 12.69
C GLN A 30 21.74 -15.02 11.26
N CYS A 31 21.11 -14.26 10.36
CA CYS A 31 21.63 -14.01 9.01
C CYS A 31 22.45 -12.72 9.04
N LEU A 32 23.65 -12.78 8.46
CA LEU A 32 24.63 -11.68 8.40
C LEU A 32 24.25 -10.67 7.30
N PHE A 33 24.22 -9.40 7.70
CA PHE A 33 24.02 -8.22 6.87
C PHE A 33 25.31 -7.85 6.11
N PHE A 34 25.17 -7.39 4.86
CA PHE A 34 26.16 -6.52 4.21
C PHE A 34 25.47 -5.30 3.60
N GLY A 35 25.09 -4.37 4.47
CA GLY A 35 24.88 -2.95 4.19
C GLY A 35 25.62 -2.18 5.28
N ARG A 36 26.23 -1.04 4.98
CA ARG A 36 27.21 -0.35 5.84
C ARG A 36 26.61 0.37 7.07
N SER A 37 25.48 -0.09 7.60
CA SER A 37 24.80 0.45 8.78
C SER A 37 24.78 -0.59 9.91
N PRO A 38 25.32 -0.29 11.12
CA PRO A 38 25.35 -1.24 12.24
C PRO A 38 23.98 -1.55 12.88
N ASN A 39 22.88 -0.93 12.43
CA ASN A 39 21.62 -0.88 13.19
C ASN A 39 20.36 -1.35 12.42
N ALA A 40 20.49 -2.10 11.31
CA ALA A 40 19.33 -2.65 10.61
C ALA A 40 18.63 -3.71 11.49
N PHE A 41 17.42 -3.42 11.95
CA PHE A 41 16.58 -4.32 12.74
C PHE A 41 15.88 -5.32 11.81
N ALA A 42 16.05 -6.61 12.10
CA ALA A 42 15.44 -7.69 11.34
C ALA A 42 13.92 -7.75 11.56
N HIS A 43 13.13 -7.36 10.56
CA HIS A 43 11.80 -7.91 10.38
C HIS A 43 11.90 -9.19 9.54
N ARG A 44 11.24 -10.25 10.00
CA ARG A 44 11.14 -11.51 9.27
C ARG A 44 10.44 -11.21 7.93
N ASP A 45 10.96 -11.79 6.85
CA ASP A 45 10.29 -11.99 5.57
C ASP A 45 10.68 -11.10 4.38
N LEU A 46 11.65 -10.17 4.51
CA LEU A 46 12.10 -9.32 3.40
C LEU A 46 13.63 -9.34 3.22
N GLU A 47 14.12 -9.77 2.05
CA GLU A 47 15.52 -9.61 1.63
C GLU A 47 15.57 -8.63 0.45
N LEU A 48 16.28 -7.53 0.64
CA LEU A 48 16.45 -6.43 -0.32
C LEU A 48 17.84 -6.54 -0.96
N ILE A 49 17.89 -6.68 -2.28
CA ILE A 49 19.14 -6.83 -3.05
C ILE A 49 19.25 -5.65 -4.03
N ASP A 50 20.43 -5.02 -4.05
CA ASP A 50 20.84 -3.93 -4.95
C ASP A 50 21.70 -4.47 -6.11
N ASP A 51 21.73 -3.77 -7.25
CA ASP A 51 22.77 -3.94 -8.29
C ASP A 51 23.62 -2.66 -8.35
N ASP A 52 24.63 -2.61 -7.49
CA ASP A 52 25.57 -1.51 -7.42
C ASP A 52 26.45 -1.42 -8.70
N GLY A 53 26.13 -0.44 -9.56
CA GLY A 53 27.16 0.34 -10.27
C GLY A 53 27.27 0.29 -11.80
N GLY A 54 26.17 0.25 -12.54
CA GLY A 54 26.14 0.56 -13.99
C GLY A 54 25.60 1.96 -14.30
N LEU A 55 25.63 2.41 -15.57
CA LEU A 55 24.86 3.58 -16.07
C LEU A 55 23.33 3.32 -16.04
N ASP A 56 22.91 2.33 -15.28
CA ASP A 56 21.60 1.74 -15.28
C ASP A 56 20.79 2.35 -14.15
N SER A 57 19.54 2.67 -14.46
CA SER A 57 18.52 3.07 -13.50
C SER A 57 18.47 2.02 -12.37
N GLY A 58 18.64 2.44 -11.12
CA GLY A 58 18.73 1.50 -9.99
C GLY A 58 17.49 0.62 -9.83
N SER A 59 17.63 -0.52 -9.14
CA SER A 59 16.55 -1.49 -8.95
C SER A 59 16.53 -2.06 -7.53
N ILE A 60 15.34 -2.39 -7.04
CA ILE A 60 15.12 -3.05 -5.75
C ILE A 60 14.44 -4.37 -6.03
N PHE A 61 15.03 -5.46 -5.56
CA PHE A 61 14.43 -6.79 -5.61
C PHE A 61 13.87 -7.17 -4.26
N VAL A 62 12.64 -7.66 -4.25
CA VAL A 62 11.94 -8.10 -3.04
C VAL A 62 11.79 -9.61 -3.09
N HIS A 63 12.46 -10.29 -2.17
CA HIS A 63 12.42 -11.74 -2.04
C HIS A 63 11.61 -12.17 -0.82
N SER A 64 10.87 -13.27 -0.97
CA SER A 64 10.18 -13.96 0.12
C SER A 64 11.21 -14.50 1.11
N GLY A 65 11.14 -14.08 2.37
CA GLY A 65 12.01 -14.67 3.41
C GLY A 65 11.66 -16.12 3.78
N ALA A 66 10.55 -16.66 3.29
CA ALA A 66 10.18 -18.05 3.53
C ALA A 66 10.95 -19.05 2.64
N ASP A 67 11.21 -18.67 1.37
CA ASP A 67 11.79 -19.57 0.36
C ASP A 67 12.78 -18.90 -0.60
N GLY A 68 13.04 -17.60 -0.45
CA GLY A 68 13.94 -16.82 -1.30
C GLY A 68 13.38 -16.50 -2.70
N SER A 69 12.14 -16.87 -3.00
CA SER A 69 11.54 -16.57 -4.31
C SER A 69 11.35 -15.07 -4.51
N LEU A 70 11.55 -14.60 -5.73
CA LEU A 70 11.29 -13.21 -6.08
C LEU A 70 9.78 -12.96 -6.02
N LEU A 71 9.35 -12.02 -5.17
CA LEU A 71 7.97 -11.57 -5.08
C LEU A 71 7.70 -10.53 -6.16
N PHE A 72 8.50 -9.47 -6.18
CA PHE A 72 8.45 -8.41 -7.19
C PHE A 72 9.77 -7.64 -7.25
N SER A 73 9.92 -6.82 -8.28
CA SER A 73 11.06 -5.93 -8.46
C SER A 73 10.59 -4.53 -8.82
N ILE A 74 11.23 -3.52 -8.25
CA ILE A 74 11.02 -2.11 -8.54
C ILE A 74 12.23 -1.64 -9.35
N ALA A 75 12.00 -0.98 -10.48
CA ALA A 75 13.08 -0.45 -11.30
C ALA A 75 12.80 1.01 -11.64
N GLU A 76 13.84 1.85 -11.61
CA GLU A 76 13.72 3.21 -12.11
C GLU A 76 13.51 3.23 -13.62
N THR A 77 12.69 4.17 -14.08
CA THR A 77 12.45 4.39 -15.52
C THR A 77 13.36 5.48 -16.11
N GLN A 78 14.11 6.21 -15.27
CA GLN A 78 14.95 7.33 -15.69
C GLN A 78 16.45 6.97 -15.62
N PRO A 79 17.20 7.12 -16.73
CA PRO A 79 18.64 6.91 -16.75
C PRO A 79 19.37 7.86 -15.78
N GLY A 80 20.26 7.33 -14.96
CA GLY A 80 21.10 8.10 -14.04
C GLY A 80 20.50 8.37 -12.66
N GLY A 81 19.34 7.79 -12.34
CA GLY A 81 18.87 7.72 -10.97
C GLY A 81 19.63 6.65 -10.17
N SER A 82 19.64 6.82 -8.86
CA SER A 82 20.31 5.93 -7.90
C SER A 82 19.30 5.24 -6.98
N LEU A 83 18.15 4.82 -7.50
CA LEU A 83 17.21 4.02 -6.72
C LEU A 83 17.92 2.79 -6.15
N GLY A 84 17.66 2.45 -4.89
CA GLY A 84 18.35 1.35 -4.22
C GLY A 84 19.67 1.75 -3.55
N PHE A 85 20.11 3.02 -3.64
CA PHE A 85 21.35 3.47 -3.00
C PHE A 85 21.38 3.18 -1.50
N ASP A 86 20.24 3.39 -0.83
CA ASP A 86 19.97 2.85 0.50
C ASP A 86 18.53 2.37 0.51
N VAL A 87 18.26 1.24 1.17
CA VAL A 87 16.92 0.65 1.27
C VAL A 87 16.73 0.08 2.65
N ASP A 88 15.56 0.32 3.24
CA ASP A 88 15.17 -0.27 4.52
C ASP A 88 13.69 -0.65 4.52
N SER A 89 13.30 -1.49 5.48
CA SER A 89 11.89 -1.66 5.84
C SER A 89 11.40 -0.38 6.49
N ALA A 90 10.38 0.25 5.92
CA ALA A 90 9.78 1.46 6.47
C ALA A 90 8.86 1.17 7.67
N GLY A 91 8.54 -0.11 7.91
CA GLY A 91 7.42 -0.49 8.77
C GLY A 91 6.09 -0.24 8.05
N ASP A 92 4.97 -0.38 8.75
CA ASP A 92 3.64 -0.12 8.18
C ASP A 92 3.33 1.38 8.22
N VAL A 93 3.82 2.12 7.22
CA VAL A 93 3.70 3.58 7.12
C VAL A 93 2.31 3.98 6.64
N THR A 94 1.71 3.14 5.80
CA THR A 94 0.36 3.33 5.26
C THR A 94 -0.75 2.85 6.21
N GLY A 95 -0.37 2.08 7.23
CA GLY A 95 -1.26 1.45 8.18
C GLY A 95 -1.93 0.20 7.65
N ASP A 96 -1.69 -0.25 6.40
CA ASP A 96 -2.44 -1.28 5.67
C ASP A 96 -2.22 -2.73 6.16
N GLY A 97 -1.45 -2.90 7.24
CA GLY A 97 -1.12 -4.17 7.86
C GLY A 97 0.09 -4.86 7.24
N LEU A 98 0.71 -4.29 6.20
CA LEU A 98 1.94 -4.77 5.58
C LEU A 98 3.06 -3.74 5.76
N ALA A 99 4.29 -4.20 5.93
CA ALA A 99 5.43 -3.30 6.01
C ALA A 99 5.77 -2.72 4.63
N ASP A 100 5.92 -1.41 4.55
CA ASP A 100 6.31 -0.65 3.37
C ASP A 100 7.84 -0.63 3.19
N ILE A 101 8.29 -0.18 2.01
CA ILE A 101 9.70 -0.15 1.62
C ILE A 101 10.11 1.29 1.40
N VAL A 102 11.19 1.72 2.05
CA VAL A 102 11.77 3.05 1.86
C VAL A 102 13.11 2.94 1.13
N SER A 103 13.34 3.80 0.15
CA SER A 103 14.62 3.88 -0.55
C SER A 103 15.09 5.31 -0.74
N GLY A 104 16.39 5.52 -0.53
CA GLY A 104 17.07 6.77 -0.81
C GLY A 104 17.78 6.75 -2.16
N SER A 105 17.85 7.90 -2.83
CA SER A 105 18.56 8.13 -4.07
C SER A 105 19.23 9.51 -4.01
N PRO A 106 20.49 9.63 -3.53
CA PRO A 106 21.11 10.90 -3.16
C PRO A 106 21.66 11.72 -4.34
N THR A 107 21.35 11.37 -5.59
CA THR A 107 21.83 12.10 -6.77
C THR A 107 21.19 13.49 -6.89
N GLY A 108 22.00 14.52 -7.12
CA GLY A 108 21.55 15.91 -7.21
C GLY A 108 20.95 16.38 -5.89
N PRO A 109 19.71 16.93 -5.87
CA PRO A 109 19.05 17.27 -4.61
C PRO A 109 18.77 16.04 -3.74
N GLY A 110 18.73 14.85 -4.34
CA GLY A 110 18.41 13.60 -3.68
C GLY A 110 16.90 13.39 -3.52
N THR A 111 16.49 12.14 -3.46
CA THR A 111 15.08 11.73 -3.38
C THR A 111 14.90 10.59 -2.39
N LEU A 112 13.84 10.67 -1.60
CA LEU A 112 13.26 9.58 -0.84
C LEU A 112 12.09 9.00 -1.63
N TRP A 113 12.05 7.68 -1.74
CA TRP A 113 10.96 6.93 -2.37
C TRP A 113 10.34 6.02 -1.31
N LEU A 114 9.01 6.01 -1.22
CA LEU A 114 8.26 5.04 -0.43
C LEU A 114 7.41 4.17 -1.37
N TYR A 115 7.57 2.86 -1.25
CA TYR A 115 6.85 1.86 -2.04
C TYR A 115 6.01 0.97 -1.14
N SER A 116 4.86 0.54 -1.64
CA SER A 116 4.01 -0.42 -0.94
C SER A 116 4.70 -1.77 -0.82
N GLY A 117 4.70 -2.35 0.37
CA GLY A 117 5.15 -3.72 0.56
C GLY A 117 4.27 -4.77 -0.10
N ARG A 118 3.05 -4.40 -0.49
CA ARG A 118 2.07 -5.31 -1.10
C ARG A 118 2.43 -5.70 -2.52
N ASP A 119 2.84 -4.74 -3.34
CA ASP A 119 3.02 -4.91 -4.78
C ASP A 119 4.18 -4.09 -5.37
N GLY A 120 4.90 -3.32 -4.56
CA GLY A 120 5.97 -2.44 -5.02
C GLY A 120 5.50 -1.18 -5.74
N SER A 121 4.21 -0.87 -5.71
CA SER A 121 3.69 0.39 -6.25
C SER A 121 4.26 1.60 -5.48
N LEU A 122 4.50 2.69 -6.20
CA LEU A 122 4.98 3.94 -5.59
C LEU A 122 3.86 4.58 -4.76
N LEU A 123 4.08 4.76 -3.46
CA LEU A 123 3.16 5.45 -2.56
C LEU A 123 3.39 6.96 -2.60
N PHE A 124 4.65 7.39 -2.39
CA PHE A 124 5.06 8.77 -2.59
C PHE A 124 6.56 8.91 -2.79
N SER A 125 6.98 10.10 -3.22
CA SER A 125 8.38 10.50 -3.30
C SER A 125 8.58 11.90 -2.75
N LEU A 126 9.68 12.14 -2.04
CA LEU A 126 10.07 13.46 -1.55
C LEU A 126 11.47 13.82 -2.06
N GLN A 127 11.59 14.96 -2.73
CA GLN A 127 12.86 15.46 -3.23
C GLN A 127 13.48 16.47 -2.25
N GLY A 128 14.80 16.43 -2.09
CA GLY A 128 15.55 17.45 -1.38
C GLY A 128 15.40 18.83 -2.03
N LEU A 129 15.62 19.89 -1.24
CA LEU A 129 15.39 21.26 -1.69
C LEU A 129 16.59 21.81 -2.48
N ASP A 130 17.80 21.49 -2.05
CA ASP A 130 19.03 22.02 -2.64
C ASP A 130 19.83 20.95 -3.40
N GLN A 131 20.38 21.31 -4.56
CA GLN A 131 21.15 20.44 -5.46
C GLN A 131 22.36 19.72 -4.84
N GLN A 132 22.79 20.11 -3.63
CA GLN A 132 23.91 19.51 -2.94
C GLN A 132 23.52 18.81 -1.63
N ASP A 133 22.23 18.81 -1.25
CA ASP A 133 21.75 18.23 0.01
C ASP A 133 22.05 16.73 0.09
N ALA A 134 22.01 16.04 -1.05
CA ALA A 134 22.07 14.58 -1.11
C ALA A 134 21.03 13.96 -0.16
N PHE A 135 19.79 14.45 -0.24
CA PHE A 135 18.65 13.90 0.50
C PHE A 135 18.43 12.44 0.12
N GLY A 136 18.05 11.58 1.07
CA GLY A 136 17.98 10.14 0.80
C GLY A 136 19.36 9.48 0.73
N LYS A 137 20.39 10.07 1.35
CA LYS A 137 21.71 9.41 1.48
C LYS A 137 21.69 8.27 2.48
N SER A 138 20.82 8.35 3.47
CA SER A 138 20.53 7.27 4.40
C SER A 138 19.05 7.29 4.73
N VAL A 139 18.42 6.12 4.82
CA VAL A 139 17.01 5.95 5.20
C VAL A 139 16.91 4.95 6.34
N ALA A 140 15.88 5.08 7.17
CA ALA A 140 15.59 4.10 8.21
C ALA A 140 14.10 4.07 8.56
N GLY A 141 13.55 2.87 8.74
CA GLY A 141 12.28 2.71 9.46
C GLY A 141 12.49 2.94 10.95
N LEU A 142 11.68 3.81 11.56
CA LEU A 142 11.73 4.10 13.00
C LEU A 142 10.68 3.32 13.80
N GLY A 143 9.70 2.74 13.11
CA GLY A 143 8.45 2.32 13.74
C GLY A 143 7.63 3.54 14.17
N ASP A 144 6.54 3.31 14.90
CA ASP A 144 5.68 4.38 15.42
C ASP A 144 6.34 5.08 16.62
N VAL A 145 7.03 6.20 16.37
CA VAL A 145 7.74 6.96 17.42
C VAL A 145 6.87 8.05 18.03
N ASN A 146 5.78 8.45 17.37
CA ASN A 146 4.87 9.47 17.86
C ASN A 146 3.59 8.91 18.52
N GLY A 147 3.34 7.61 18.39
CA GLY A 147 2.23 6.88 18.99
C GLY A 147 0.91 7.02 18.23
N ASP A 148 0.92 7.37 16.95
CA ASP A 148 -0.29 7.60 16.16
C ASP A 148 -0.79 6.36 15.39
N GLY A 149 -0.10 5.23 15.56
CA GLY A 149 -0.44 3.93 14.98
C GLY A 149 0.16 3.69 13.59
N PHE A 150 0.95 4.62 13.05
CA PHE A 150 1.64 4.47 11.78
C PHE A 150 3.15 4.44 11.99
N SER A 151 3.86 3.66 11.17
CA SER A 151 5.32 3.68 11.23
C SER A 151 5.87 5.00 10.69
N ASP A 152 6.85 5.55 11.40
CA ASP A 152 7.59 6.72 11.00
C ASP A 152 8.90 6.32 10.30
N ILE A 153 9.40 7.21 9.44
CA ILE A 153 10.63 7.01 8.68
C ILE A 153 11.60 8.17 8.92
N ALA A 154 12.88 7.86 8.94
CA ALA A 154 13.97 8.83 8.99
C ALA A 154 14.69 8.89 7.64
N VAL A 155 15.08 10.11 7.25
CA VAL A 155 15.91 10.34 6.07
C VAL A 155 17.00 11.34 6.38
N GLY A 156 18.24 10.96 6.04
CA GLY A 156 19.42 11.78 6.22
C GLY A 156 19.80 12.53 4.95
N ALA A 157 20.21 13.78 5.11
CA ALA A 157 20.87 14.57 4.08
C ALA A 157 22.29 14.92 4.51
N LYS A 158 23.23 14.97 3.56
CA LYS A 158 24.63 15.35 3.83
C LYS A 158 24.76 16.86 4.12
N GLY A 159 23.82 17.68 3.63
CA GLY A 159 23.92 19.13 3.59
C GLY A 159 24.80 19.61 2.43
N GLY A 160 24.39 20.73 1.82
CA GLY A 160 24.82 21.19 0.51
C GLY A 160 26.12 21.99 0.41
N GLY A 161 26.89 22.18 1.47
CA GLY A 161 27.98 23.16 1.46
C GLY A 161 29.12 22.90 2.44
N ALA A 162 30.23 23.61 2.22
CA ALA A 162 31.36 23.62 3.14
C ALA A 162 30.98 24.39 4.41
N GLY A 163 30.64 23.65 5.48
CA GLY A 163 30.16 24.21 6.75
C GLY A 163 28.73 23.79 7.11
N ASP A 164 28.04 23.09 6.22
CA ASP A 164 26.69 22.59 6.50
C ASP A 164 26.76 21.35 7.40
N ASN A 165 25.94 21.38 8.45
CA ASN A 165 25.68 20.22 9.29
C ASN A 165 24.64 19.37 8.55
N GLY A 166 24.87 18.07 8.40
CA GLY A 166 23.86 17.17 7.83
C GLY A 166 22.55 17.25 8.59
N SER A 167 21.42 17.02 7.89
CA SER A 167 20.09 17.00 8.49
C SER A 167 19.58 15.56 8.63
N LEU A 168 18.66 15.38 9.58
CA LEU A 168 17.84 14.20 9.72
C LEU A 168 16.38 14.68 9.77
N ASP A 169 15.60 14.29 8.78
CA ASP A 169 14.17 14.57 8.71
C ASP A 169 13.40 13.31 9.08
N VAL A 170 12.37 13.45 9.91
CA VAL A 170 11.47 12.37 10.29
C VAL A 170 10.12 12.64 9.65
N LEU A 171 9.64 11.67 8.88
CA LEU A 171 8.32 11.71 8.25
C LEU A 171 7.43 10.71 8.96
N SER A 172 6.21 11.15 9.26
CA SER A 172 5.22 10.29 9.87
C SER A 172 4.31 9.64 8.85
N GLY A 173 3.94 8.40 9.11
CA GLY A 173 3.01 7.65 8.29
C GLY A 173 1.59 8.21 8.36
N THR A 174 0.78 7.84 7.38
CA THR A 174 -0.62 8.25 7.29
C THR A 174 -1.45 7.13 6.70
N CYS A 175 -2.74 7.14 7.00
CA CYS A 175 -3.63 6.11 6.50
C CYS A 175 -3.70 6.13 4.96
N MET A 176 -3.49 4.95 4.34
CA MET A 176 -3.62 4.78 2.90
C MET A 176 -4.98 5.30 2.42
N PRO A 177 -5.06 6.17 1.40
CA PRO A 177 -6.35 6.56 0.86
C PRO A 177 -7.07 5.37 0.19
N PRO A 178 -8.42 5.35 0.18
CA PRO A 178 -9.15 4.34 -0.58
C PRO A 178 -8.78 4.37 -2.06
N ALA A 179 -8.65 3.19 -2.66
CA ALA A 179 -8.32 3.04 -4.08
C ALA A 179 -9.52 2.54 -4.88
N PRO A 180 -9.84 3.13 -6.05
CA PRO A 180 -10.83 2.55 -6.93
C PRO A 180 -10.29 1.22 -7.47
N PHE A 181 -11.17 0.23 -7.58
CA PHE A 181 -10.89 -1.03 -8.25
C PHE A 181 -12.08 -1.43 -9.09
N CYS A 182 -11.86 -2.29 -10.09
CA CYS A 182 -12.89 -2.69 -11.07
C CYS A 182 -13.34 -1.53 -11.98
N THR A 183 -13.91 -1.87 -13.13
CA THR A 183 -14.40 -0.88 -14.09
C THR A 183 -15.93 -0.84 -14.09
N ALA A 184 -16.49 0.35 -13.94
CA ALA A 184 -17.92 0.58 -14.07
C ALA A 184 -18.40 0.54 -15.53
N ALA A 185 -19.58 -0.04 -15.76
CA ALA A 185 -20.26 0.04 -17.06
C ALA A 185 -21.01 1.36 -17.20
N ALA A 186 -21.14 1.87 -18.44
CA ALA A 186 -21.97 3.04 -18.71
C ALA A 186 -23.45 2.76 -18.39
N ASN A 187 -24.14 3.78 -17.87
CA ASN A 187 -25.58 3.74 -17.58
C ASN A 187 -26.39 4.57 -18.58
N SER A 188 -27.70 4.68 -18.38
CA SER A 188 -28.60 5.40 -19.31
C SER A 188 -28.29 6.89 -19.49
N THR A 189 -27.48 7.50 -18.62
CA THR A 189 -27.04 8.89 -18.76
C THR A 189 -25.83 9.05 -19.69
N GLY A 190 -25.23 7.94 -20.12
CA GLY A 190 -24.11 7.90 -21.07
C GLY A 190 -22.73 7.74 -20.43
N GLY A 191 -22.61 7.85 -19.10
CA GLY A 191 -21.36 7.63 -18.34
C GLY A 191 -21.51 6.53 -17.28
N PRO A 192 -20.40 6.06 -16.69
CA PRO A 192 -20.43 5.15 -15.55
C PRO A 192 -20.75 5.89 -14.24
N ALA A 193 -21.24 5.14 -13.24
CA ALA A 193 -21.26 5.61 -11.86
C ALA A 193 -19.93 5.28 -11.17
N LEU A 194 -19.37 6.24 -10.44
CA LEU A 194 -18.07 6.13 -9.79
C LEU A 194 -18.18 6.32 -8.29
N MET A 195 -17.58 5.41 -7.53
CA MET A 195 -17.40 5.46 -6.10
C MET A 195 -16.37 6.52 -5.73
N GLY A 196 -16.59 7.13 -4.57
CA GLY A 196 -15.65 8.01 -3.92
C GLY A 196 -15.84 7.95 -2.41
N HIS A 197 -15.15 8.84 -1.71
CA HIS A 197 -15.27 8.96 -0.27
C HIS A 197 -15.08 10.42 0.19
N ALA A 198 -15.44 10.67 1.43
CA ALA A 198 -15.13 11.86 2.21
C ALA A 198 -14.75 11.45 3.64
N GLY A 199 -14.13 12.36 4.38
CA GLY A 199 -13.60 12.07 5.72
C GLY A 199 -12.31 11.26 5.69
N THR A 200 -11.93 10.72 6.85
CA THR A 200 -10.69 9.97 7.04
C THR A 200 -10.95 8.46 7.12
N LEU A 201 -9.90 7.66 6.90
CA LEU A 201 -9.94 6.21 7.13
C LEU A 201 -9.45 5.81 8.54
N ARG A 202 -9.14 6.78 9.40
CA ARG A 202 -8.79 6.51 10.80
C ARG A 202 -10.06 6.10 11.53
N PHE A 203 -10.08 4.87 12.05
CA PHE A 203 -11.28 4.32 12.66
C PHE A 203 -11.79 5.16 13.85
N ALA A 204 -10.88 5.79 14.61
CA ALA A 204 -11.24 6.62 15.75
C ALA A 204 -11.87 7.97 15.39
N ASP A 205 -11.63 8.49 14.19
CA ASP A 205 -12.17 9.80 13.78
C ASP A 205 -13.68 9.72 13.49
N ASN A 206 -14.18 8.53 13.13
CA ASN A 206 -15.60 8.23 12.87
C ASN A 206 -16.29 9.22 11.92
N ASP A 207 -15.58 9.67 10.89
CA ASP A 207 -16.03 10.70 9.94
C ASP A 207 -16.07 10.21 8.48
N PHE A 208 -15.81 8.92 8.24
CA PHE A 208 -15.78 8.35 6.89
C PHE A 208 -17.16 8.31 6.23
N SER A 209 -17.24 8.73 4.98
CA SER A 209 -18.46 8.72 4.19
C SER A 209 -18.20 8.20 2.79
N LEU A 210 -19.04 7.27 2.33
CA LEU A 210 -19.04 6.77 0.96
C LEU A 210 -19.81 7.72 0.06
N THR A 211 -19.25 8.04 -1.10
CA THR A 211 -19.92 8.84 -2.12
C THR A 211 -20.03 8.05 -3.42
N VAL A 212 -21.01 8.43 -4.23
CA VAL A 212 -21.10 8.01 -5.63
C VAL A 212 -21.44 9.22 -6.48
N SER A 213 -20.92 9.26 -7.69
CA SER A 213 -21.21 10.27 -8.70
C SER A 213 -21.52 9.61 -10.05
N GLY A 214 -22.22 10.32 -10.94
CA GLY A 214 -22.53 9.81 -12.29
C GLY A 214 -23.58 8.69 -12.32
N ALA A 215 -24.28 8.43 -11.20
CA ALA A 215 -25.41 7.52 -11.17
C ALA A 215 -26.66 8.18 -11.77
N VAL A 216 -27.71 7.40 -12.06
CA VAL A 216 -28.94 7.94 -12.67
C VAL A 216 -29.66 8.87 -11.67
N PRO A 217 -29.87 10.16 -12.00
CA PRO A 217 -30.52 11.11 -11.09
C PRO A 217 -31.93 10.70 -10.68
N GLN A 218 -32.36 11.12 -9.48
CA GLN A 218 -33.72 10.89 -8.96
C GLN A 218 -34.10 9.40 -8.86
N GLN A 219 -33.11 8.54 -8.69
CA GLN A 219 -33.28 7.10 -8.46
C GLN A 219 -32.88 6.74 -7.04
N PHE A 220 -33.00 5.46 -6.69
CA PHE A 220 -32.51 4.91 -5.43
C PHE A 220 -31.38 3.94 -5.67
N GLY A 221 -30.46 3.87 -4.72
CA GLY A 221 -29.40 2.88 -4.69
C GLY A 221 -29.05 2.42 -3.29
N VAL A 222 -28.19 1.43 -3.22
CA VAL A 222 -27.75 0.78 -1.98
C VAL A 222 -26.24 0.64 -2.05
N PHE A 223 -25.56 1.19 -1.05
CA PHE A 223 -24.17 0.87 -0.81
C PHE A 223 -24.09 -0.52 -0.18
N PHE A 224 -23.16 -1.33 -0.65
CA PHE A 224 -22.89 -2.64 -0.11
C PHE A 224 -21.39 -2.92 -0.12
N TYR A 225 -20.97 -3.89 0.70
CA TYR A 225 -19.57 -4.17 0.91
C TYR A 225 -19.31 -5.62 1.26
N GLY A 226 -18.06 -6.03 1.13
CA GLY A 226 -17.61 -7.40 1.36
C GLY A 226 -16.09 -7.49 1.49
N PRO A 227 -15.57 -8.60 2.00
CA PRO A 227 -14.16 -8.75 2.30
C PRO A 227 -13.29 -9.04 1.08
N ASP A 228 -13.89 -9.53 -0.02
CA ASP A 228 -13.17 -10.04 -1.18
C ASP A 228 -13.50 -9.23 -2.44
N ALA A 229 -12.63 -9.32 -3.45
CA ALA A 229 -12.93 -8.86 -4.80
C ALA A 229 -13.49 -10.02 -5.64
N THR A 230 -14.37 -9.71 -6.58
CA THR A 230 -14.86 -10.63 -7.60
C THR A 230 -15.01 -9.89 -8.92
N ASP A 231 -15.15 -10.61 -10.03
CA ASP A 231 -15.49 -10.03 -11.33
C ASP A 231 -16.58 -10.89 -11.97
N ALA A 232 -17.83 -10.50 -11.72
CA ALA A 232 -19.00 -11.26 -12.18
C ALA A 232 -20.03 -10.34 -12.85
N PRO A 233 -20.52 -10.65 -14.05
CA PRO A 233 -21.61 -9.91 -14.66
C PRO A 233 -22.85 -9.90 -13.74
N PHE A 234 -23.39 -8.72 -13.45
CA PHE A 234 -24.57 -8.56 -12.63
C PHE A 234 -25.40 -7.36 -13.08
N GLY A 235 -26.63 -7.61 -13.51
CA GLY A 235 -27.47 -6.57 -14.10
C GLY A 235 -26.90 -6.07 -15.43
N ASN A 236 -26.79 -4.75 -15.56
CA ASN A 236 -26.17 -4.09 -16.70
C ASN A 236 -24.68 -3.78 -16.49
N GLY A 237 -24.10 -4.19 -15.35
CA GLY A 237 -22.71 -3.91 -14.99
C GLY A 237 -22.00 -5.13 -14.40
N THR A 238 -20.97 -4.86 -13.59
CA THR A 238 -20.13 -5.88 -12.97
C THR A 238 -20.25 -5.81 -11.45
N LEU A 239 -20.54 -6.95 -10.81
CA LEU A 239 -20.38 -7.12 -9.38
C LEU A 239 -18.90 -7.28 -9.09
N CYS A 240 -18.33 -6.32 -8.36
CA CYS A 240 -16.91 -6.27 -8.05
C CYS A 240 -16.60 -6.69 -6.61
N VAL A 241 -17.61 -6.62 -5.73
CA VAL A 241 -17.49 -7.01 -4.32
C VAL A 241 -17.88 -8.48 -4.15
N GLY A 242 -16.94 -9.27 -3.64
CA GLY A 242 -17.11 -10.67 -3.27
C GLY A 242 -17.44 -10.84 -1.80
N GLY A 243 -18.26 -11.85 -1.48
CA GLY A 243 -18.66 -12.12 -0.11
C GLY A 243 -17.61 -12.88 0.72
N GLY A 244 -16.70 -13.62 0.09
CA GLY A 244 -15.78 -14.49 0.81
C GLY A 244 -16.45 -15.38 1.85
N ALA A 245 -15.76 -15.60 2.97
CA ALA A 245 -16.31 -16.33 4.10
C ALA A 245 -17.30 -15.51 4.96
N ALA A 246 -17.23 -14.18 4.90
CA ALA A 246 -18.04 -13.29 5.74
C ALA A 246 -19.45 -13.05 5.16
N GLY A 247 -19.57 -12.98 3.85
CA GLY A 247 -20.76 -12.58 3.10
C GLY A 247 -20.67 -11.16 2.52
N ILE A 248 -21.71 -10.77 1.77
CA ILE A 248 -21.91 -9.40 1.28
C ILE A 248 -22.94 -8.72 2.18
N PHE A 249 -22.61 -7.52 2.64
CA PHE A 249 -23.40 -6.74 3.57
C PHE A 249 -23.95 -5.49 2.90
N ARG A 250 -25.19 -5.13 3.24
CA ARG A 250 -25.86 -3.95 2.70
C ARG A 250 -25.95 -2.86 3.74
N LEU A 251 -25.64 -1.64 3.35
CA LEU A 251 -25.79 -0.46 4.19
C LEU A 251 -27.20 0.10 4.00
N ASN A 252 -28.08 -0.24 4.94
CA ASN A 252 -29.46 0.21 4.95
C ASN A 252 -29.64 1.52 5.74
N PRO A 253 -30.68 2.32 5.45
CA PRO A 253 -31.64 2.16 4.35
C PRO A 253 -31.04 2.48 2.98
N PRO A 254 -31.71 2.18 1.85
CA PRO A 254 -31.31 2.70 0.54
C PRO A 254 -31.19 4.24 0.54
N VAL A 255 -30.28 4.78 -0.28
CA VAL A 255 -30.08 6.23 -0.46
C VAL A 255 -30.81 6.72 -1.71
N ALA A 256 -31.31 7.95 -1.65
CA ALA A 256 -31.80 8.65 -2.83
C ALA A 256 -30.62 9.28 -3.56
N ILE A 257 -30.64 9.20 -4.89
CA ILE A 257 -29.67 9.83 -5.78
C ILE A 257 -30.24 11.20 -6.15
N ASP A 258 -29.45 12.25 -5.94
CA ASP A 258 -29.88 13.62 -6.14
C ASP A 258 -30.06 13.98 -7.63
N GLY A 259 -30.40 15.24 -7.91
CA GLY A 259 -30.58 15.72 -9.29
C GLY A 259 -29.31 15.77 -10.13
N SER A 260 -28.13 15.67 -9.51
CA SER A 260 -26.83 15.64 -10.18
C SER A 260 -26.32 14.21 -10.46
N GLY A 261 -27.01 13.19 -9.96
CA GLY A 261 -26.54 11.81 -10.05
C GLY A 261 -25.60 11.41 -8.93
N SER A 262 -25.63 12.14 -7.81
CA SER A 262 -24.77 11.90 -6.65
C SER A 262 -25.55 11.35 -5.46
N ALA A 263 -24.91 10.52 -4.65
CA ALA A 263 -25.43 10.09 -3.37
C ALA A 263 -24.29 9.90 -2.36
N GLU A 264 -24.62 9.99 -1.08
CA GLU A 264 -23.65 9.90 0.00
C GLU A 264 -24.19 9.05 1.15
N ARG A 265 -23.27 8.38 1.88
CA ARG A 265 -23.55 7.66 3.11
C ARG A 265 -22.37 7.70 4.07
N ALA A 266 -22.57 8.40 5.18
CA ALA A 266 -21.70 8.30 6.35
C ALA A 266 -21.71 6.86 6.92
N LEU A 267 -20.54 6.36 7.28
CA LEU A 267 -20.38 5.13 8.04
C LEU A 267 -20.15 5.51 9.51
N ASP A 268 -21.11 5.17 10.36
CA ASP A 268 -20.96 5.33 11.81
C ASP A 268 -20.40 4.04 12.39
N PHE A 269 -19.12 4.07 12.76
CA PHE A 269 -18.41 2.99 13.40
C PHE A 269 -18.82 2.79 14.86
N THR A 270 -19.68 3.61 15.46
CA THR A 270 -20.20 3.39 16.82
C THR A 270 -21.55 2.68 16.85
N LEU A 271 -22.20 2.57 15.69
CA LEU A 271 -23.44 1.82 15.45
C LEU A 271 -23.12 0.58 14.58
N PRO A 272 -24.09 -0.31 14.29
CA PRO A 272 -23.89 -1.34 13.26
C PRO A 272 -23.37 -0.65 11.98
N PRO A 273 -22.11 -0.89 11.61
CA PRO A 273 -21.56 -2.20 11.30
C PRO A 273 -20.82 -2.95 12.43
N LEU A 274 -20.43 -2.33 13.55
CA LEU A 274 -19.67 -3.03 14.60
C LEU A 274 -20.38 -4.27 15.19
N SER A 275 -21.71 -4.28 15.16
CA SER A 275 -22.55 -5.39 15.62
C SER A 275 -23.10 -6.25 14.48
N ALA A 276 -22.61 -6.09 13.24
CA ALA A 276 -23.07 -6.82 12.05
C ALA A 276 -22.55 -8.27 12.00
N GLY A 277 -21.95 -8.77 13.08
CA GLY A 277 -21.34 -10.09 13.16
C GLY A 277 -20.17 -10.18 12.19
N PRO A 278 -20.17 -11.11 11.21
CA PRO A 278 -19.07 -11.26 10.26
C PRO A 278 -18.84 -10.04 9.37
N GLY A 279 -19.77 -9.09 9.30
CA GLY A 279 -19.65 -7.84 8.53
C GLY A 279 -19.13 -6.65 9.32
N ALA A 280 -18.60 -6.86 10.52
CA ALA A 280 -18.09 -5.76 11.32
C ALA A 280 -16.83 -5.16 10.69
N VAL A 281 -16.95 -3.88 10.29
CA VAL A 281 -15.79 -3.07 9.94
C VAL A 281 -15.04 -2.76 11.23
N THR A 282 -13.81 -3.23 11.34
CA THR A 282 -12.95 -3.06 12.52
C THR A 282 -11.68 -2.29 12.16
N PRO A 283 -10.94 -1.74 13.13
CA PRO A 283 -9.57 -1.32 12.91
C PRO A 283 -8.75 -2.44 12.28
N LEU A 284 -7.79 -2.07 11.45
CA LEU A 284 -6.88 -2.97 10.74
C LEU A 284 -7.62 -3.98 9.83
N SER A 285 -8.71 -3.54 9.19
CA SER A 285 -9.46 -4.37 8.26
C SER A 285 -9.66 -3.69 6.91
N THR A 286 -9.57 -4.51 5.86
CA THR A 286 -9.84 -4.10 4.48
C THR A 286 -11.26 -4.48 4.10
N TRP A 287 -11.99 -3.53 3.52
CA TRP A 287 -13.33 -3.76 2.99
C TRP A 287 -13.48 -3.12 1.63
N ARG A 288 -14.21 -3.81 0.76
CA ARG A 288 -14.51 -3.35 -0.59
C ARG A 288 -15.94 -2.91 -0.69
N PHE A 289 -16.16 -1.70 -1.16
CA PHE A 289 -17.46 -1.06 -1.27
C PHE A 289 -17.87 -0.93 -2.73
N GLN A 290 -19.17 -1.05 -2.99
CA GLN A 290 -19.75 -0.80 -4.30
C GLN A 290 -21.18 -0.28 -4.15
N PHE A 291 -21.66 0.41 -5.17
CA PHE A 291 -23.00 0.97 -5.21
C PHE A 291 -23.86 0.30 -6.27
N TRP A 292 -25.00 -0.23 -5.84
CA TRP A 292 -26.07 -0.68 -6.72
C TRP A 292 -27.07 0.45 -6.90
N TYR A 293 -27.54 0.71 -8.12
CA TYR A 293 -28.57 1.73 -8.37
C TYR A 293 -29.55 1.34 -9.46
N ARG A 294 -30.76 1.91 -9.36
CA ARG A 294 -31.78 1.76 -10.40
C ARG A 294 -31.39 2.51 -11.67
N ASP A 295 -31.60 1.84 -12.79
CA ASP A 295 -31.43 2.40 -14.13
C ASP A 295 -32.60 1.92 -15.02
N PRO A 296 -33.77 2.56 -14.91
CA PRO A 296 -34.96 2.11 -15.62
C PRO A 296 -34.89 2.34 -17.14
N GLN A 297 -34.00 3.21 -17.62
CA GLN A 297 -33.93 3.61 -19.03
C GLN A 297 -32.88 2.84 -19.84
N ALA A 298 -31.91 2.19 -19.20
CA ALA A 298 -30.89 1.38 -19.91
C ALA A 298 -31.43 0.08 -20.52
N GLY A 299 -32.66 -0.33 -20.20
CA GLY A 299 -33.20 -1.62 -20.62
C GLY A 299 -32.48 -2.81 -19.98
N GLY A 300 -32.90 -4.04 -20.27
CA GLY A 300 -32.32 -5.24 -19.67
C GLY A 300 -32.74 -5.42 -18.21
N SER A 301 -31.80 -5.30 -17.26
CA SER A 301 -32.03 -5.62 -15.85
C SER A 301 -32.61 -4.46 -15.02
N PHE A 302 -32.73 -3.27 -15.61
CA PHE A 302 -33.24 -2.03 -14.98
C PHE A 302 -32.42 -1.53 -13.77
N PHE A 303 -31.18 -1.99 -13.65
CA PHE A 303 -30.22 -1.56 -12.63
C PHE A 303 -28.81 -1.74 -13.13
N ASN A 304 -27.90 -0.99 -12.55
CA ASN A 304 -26.48 -1.04 -12.87
C ASN A 304 -25.64 -0.91 -11.57
N LEU A 305 -24.33 -1.06 -11.70
CA LEU A 305 -23.38 -0.95 -10.59
C LEU A 305 -22.33 0.12 -10.88
N SER A 306 -21.80 0.72 -9.82
CA SER A 306 -20.59 1.53 -9.88
C SER A 306 -19.34 0.66 -10.05
N ASP A 307 -18.18 1.29 -10.12
CA ASP A 307 -16.90 0.64 -9.81
C ASP A 307 -16.85 0.27 -8.31
N GLY A 308 -15.74 -0.32 -7.89
CA GLY A 308 -15.47 -0.67 -6.50
C GLY A 308 -14.52 0.33 -5.85
N LEU A 309 -14.62 0.45 -4.52
CA LEU A 309 -13.68 1.20 -3.70
C LEU A 309 -13.06 0.26 -2.65
N ASP A 310 -11.75 0.05 -2.70
CA ASP A 310 -10.99 -0.73 -1.73
C ASP A 310 -10.51 0.21 -0.62
N ALA A 311 -10.92 -0.05 0.62
CA ALA A 311 -10.66 0.82 1.75
C ALA A 311 -10.10 0.00 2.92
N TYR A 312 -8.96 0.46 3.43
CA TYR A 312 -8.34 -0.08 4.61
C TYR A 312 -8.58 0.86 5.79
N PHE A 313 -9.13 0.35 6.89
CA PHE A 313 -9.42 1.16 8.08
C PHE A 313 -8.26 1.09 9.07
N CYS A 314 -7.54 2.20 9.21
CA CYS A 314 -6.38 2.31 10.07
C CYS A 314 -6.76 2.44 11.56
N PRO A 315 -5.84 2.10 12.48
CA PRO A 315 -6.11 2.23 13.91
C PRO A 315 -6.25 3.71 14.31
N GLY A 316 -6.88 3.93 15.47
CA GLY A 316 -6.79 5.21 16.15
C GLY A 316 -5.70 5.14 17.22
N GLY A 317 -4.86 6.17 17.31
CA GLY A 317 -3.91 6.36 18.40
C GLY A 317 -4.56 6.57 19.76
#